data_AF-A0A9P4LIQ4-F1
#
_entry.id   AF-A0A9P4LIQ4-F1
#
_cell.length_a   1.000
_cell.length_b   1.000
_cell.length_c   1.000
_cell.angle_alpha   90.00
_cell.angle_beta   90.00
_cell.angle_gamma   90.00
#
_symmetry.space_group_name_H-M   'P 1'
#
loop_
_entity.id
_entity.type
_entity.pdbx_description
1 polymer ?
#
loop_
_entity_poly.entity_id
_entity_poly.type
_entity_poly.pdbx_seq_one_letter_code
_entity_poly.pdbx_strand_id
1 'polypeptide(L)' 'EVLSVPESAFFAPWGLGPRVCPGKKFRQVEFVAVLARILAEWRVEIVRNKGEEELEARARL' A
#
# COMPACT_ATOMS: atom_id res chain seq x y z
N GLU A 1 -6.10 -11.17 -11.30
CA GLU A 1 -4.76 -10.58 -11.31
C GLU A 1 -4.04 -11.01 -10.04
N VAL A 2 -2.87 -11.63 -10.16
CA VAL A 2 -2.14 -12.20 -9.02
C VAL A 2 -0.98 -11.26 -8.72
N LEU A 3 -0.95 -10.71 -7.50
CA LEU A 3 0.18 -9.93 -7.01
C LEU A 3 1.43 -10.83 -7.02
N SER A 4 2.34 -10.66 -7.98
CA SER A 4 3.57 -11.44 -8.07
C SER A 4 4.65 -10.76 -7.23
N VAL A 5 5.02 -11.38 -6.11
CA VAL A 5 6.20 -10.98 -5.35
C VAL A 5 7.42 -11.64 -6.03
N PRO A 6 8.44 -10.89 -6.47
CA PRO A 6 9.64 -11.47 -7.05
C PRO A 6 10.28 -12.46 -6.07
N GLU A 7 10.72 -13.64 -6.54
CA GLU A 7 11.33 -14.67 -5.67
C GLU A 7 12.57 -14.19 -4.90
N SER A 8 13.24 -13.13 -5.39
CA SER A 8 14.40 -12.50 -4.76
C SER A 8 14.08 -11.27 -3.90
N ALA A 9 12.80 -10.89 -3.75
CA ALA A 9 12.42 -9.71 -2.99
C ALA A 9 12.59 -9.92 -1.49
N PHE A 10 13.71 -9.45 -0.95
CA PHE A 10 13.94 -9.41 0.48
C PHE A 10 13.17 -8.25 1.13
N PHE A 11 12.09 -8.58 1.83
CA PHE A 11 11.24 -7.60 2.53
C PHE A 11 11.52 -7.60 4.04
N ALA A 12 12.34 -6.66 4.50
CA ALA A 12 12.67 -6.47 5.92
C ALA A 12 12.45 -5.01 6.39
N PRO A 13 11.25 -4.42 6.22
CA PRO A 13 10.97 -3.00 6.48
C PRO A 13 11.13 -2.58 7.96
N TRP A 14 11.15 -3.54 8.88
CA TRP A 14 11.34 -3.33 10.32
C TRP A 14 12.63 -3.97 10.84
N GLY A 15 13.52 -4.39 9.94
CA GLY A 15 14.70 -5.18 10.26
C GLY A 15 14.39 -6.63 10.63
N LEU A 16 15.43 -7.38 10.97
CA LEU A 16 15.41 -8.80 11.31
C LEU A 16 16.35 -9.08 12.50
N GLY A 17 16.13 -10.22 13.16
CA GLY A 17 16.96 -10.67 14.27
C GLY A 17 16.77 -9.86 15.55
N PRO A 18 17.76 -9.89 16.46
CA PRO A 18 17.64 -9.31 17.81
C PRO A 18 17.42 -7.79 17.85
N ARG A 19 17.70 -7.08 16.74
CA ARG A 19 17.51 -5.63 16.60
C ARG A 19 16.32 -5.27 15.71
N VAL A 20 15.34 -6.17 15.57
CA VAL A 20 14.06 -5.86 14.91
C VAL A 20 13.36 -4.70 15.63
N CYS A 21 12.65 -3.85 14.89
CA CYS A 21 11.88 -2.75 15.47
C CYS A 21 10.93 -3.28 16.55
N PRO A 22 11.04 -2.81 17.82
CA PRO A 22 10.15 -3.26 18.89
C PRO A 22 8.69 -2.87 18.62
N GLY A 23 8.47 -1.79 17.87
CA GLY A 23 7.16 -1.34 17.41
C GLY A 23 6.61 -2.08 16.20
N LYS A 24 7.24 -3.16 15.69
CA LYS A 24 6.80 -3.86 14.47
C LYS A 24 5.33 -4.27 14.53
N LYS A 25 4.90 -4.93 15.61
CA LYS A 25 3.51 -5.39 15.78
C LYS A 25 2.53 -4.21 15.88
N PHE A 26 2.90 -3.19 16.64
CA PHE A 26 2.11 -1.97 16.79
C PHE A 26 1.90 -1.27 15.44
N ARG A 27 2.99 -1.06 14.69
CA ARG A 27 2.95 -0.37 13.39
C ARG A 27 2.19 -1.15 12.32
N GLN A 28 2.24 -2.49 12.34
CA GLN A 28 1.43 -3.30 11.44
C GLN A 28 -0.07 -3.08 11.66
N VAL A 29 -0.51 -3.02 12.92
CA VAL A 29 -1.91 -2.74 13.26
C VAL A 29 -2.28 -1.31 12.89
N GLU A 30 -1.45 -0.32 13.21
CA GLU A 30 -1.72 1.08 12.86
C GLU A 30 -1.87 1.29 11.34
N PHE A 31 -0.99 0.70 10.53
CA PHE A 31 -1.08 0.82 9.08
C PHE A 31 -2.40 0.30 8.54
N VAL A 32 -2.80 -0.90 8.98
CA VAL A 32 -4.07 -1.50 8.55
C VAL A 32 -5.25 -0.68 9.05
N ALA A 33 -5.21 -0.20 10.31
CA ALA A 33 -6.29 0.59 10.88
C ALA A 33 -6.51 1.92 10.14
N VAL A 34 -5.44 2.65 9.82
CA VAL A 34 -5.52 3.91 9.06
C VAL A 34 -6.07 3.67 7.65
N LEU A 35 -5.56 2.66 6.94
CA LEU A 35 -6.04 2.33 5.60
C LEU A 35 -7.51 1.91 5.63
N ALA A 36 -7.89 1.02 6.53
CA ALA A 36 -9.26 0.58 6.70
C ALA A 36 -10.20 1.75 7.01
N ARG A 37 -9.76 2.68 7.87
CA ARG A 37 -10.54 3.87 8.23
C ARG A 37 -10.78 4.80 7.05
N ILE A 38 -9.73 5.08 6.27
CA ILE A 38 -9.84 5.92 5.08
C ILE A 38 -10.77 5.28 4.06
N LEU A 39 -10.58 3.99 3.77
CA LEU A 39 -11.37 3.27 2.77
C LEU A 39 -12.82 3.00 3.20
N ALA A 40 -13.12 3.03 4.51
CA ALA A 40 -14.48 2.90 5.02
C ALA A 40 -15.32 4.18 4.85
N GLU A 41 -14.68 5.35 4.81
CA GLU A 41 -15.38 6.64 4.74
C GLU A 41 -15.24 7.36 3.42
N TRP A 42 -14.16 7.10 2.69
CA TRP A 42 -13.78 7.87 1.52
C TRP A 42 -13.63 6.96 0.31
N ARG A 43 -14.04 7.47 -0.84
CA ARG A 43 -13.78 6.84 -2.13
C ARG A 43 -12.45 7.35 -2.68
N VAL A 44 -11.54 6.44 -2.95
CA VAL A 44 -10.25 6.75 -3.56
C VAL A 44 -10.42 6.68 -5.08
N GLU A 45 -10.12 7.79 -5.76
CA GLU A 45 -10.19 7.89 -7.22
C GLU A 45 -8.86 8.37 -7.79
N ILE A 46 -8.59 8.01 -9.04
CA ILE A 46 -7.35 8.35 -9.74
C ILE A 46 -7.41 9.83 -10.14
N VAL A 47 -6.36 10.56 -9.82
CA VAL A 47 -6.19 11.93 -10.31
C VAL A 47 -5.81 11.90 -11.80
N ARG A 48 -6.60 12.60 -12.62
CA ARG A 48 -6.35 12.77 -14.05
C ARG A 48 -5.12 13.63 -14.29
N ASN A 49 -4.28 13.21 -15.22
CA ASN A 49 -3.23 14.04 -15.79
C ASN A 49 -3.84 15.10 -16.73
N LYS A 50 -3.07 16.14 -17.06
CA LYS A 50 -3.54 17.21 -17.94
C LYS A 50 -3.84 16.66 -19.35
N GLY A 51 -5.10 16.78 -19.78
CA GLY A 51 -5.56 16.31 -21.09
C GLY A 51 -5.89 14.81 -21.15
N GLU A 52 -5.80 14.09 -20.03
CA GLU A 52 -6.15 12.65 -19.94
C GLU A 52 -7.65 12.50 -19.72
N GLU A 53 -8.30 11.59 -20.45
CA GLU A 53 -9.71 11.23 -20.22
C GLU A 53 -9.90 10.29 -19.02
N GLU A 54 -11.09 10.27 -18.42
CA GLU A 54 -11.35 9.44 -17.22
C GLU A 54 -11.10 7.94 -17.47
N LEU A 55 -11.45 7.46 -18.67
CA LEU A 55 -11.26 6.07 -19.07
C LEU A 55 -9.78 5.73 -19.23
N GLU A 56 -8.99 6.65 -19.78
CA GLU A 56 -7.52 6.52 -19.89
C GLU A 56 -6.87 6.52 -18.52
N ALA A 57 -7.29 7.42 -17.63
CA ALA A 57 -6.82 7.47 -16.25
C ALA A 57 -7.10 6.18 -15.48
N ARG A 58 -8.25 5.52 -15.73
CA ARG A 58 -8.58 4.21 -15.14
C ARG A 58 -7.83 3.04 -15.76
N ALA A 59 -7.48 3.11 -17.04
CA ALA A 59 -6.82 2.02 -17.77
C ALA A 59 -5.34 1.84 -17.42
N ARG A 60 -4.70 2.82 -16.76
CA ARG A 60 -3.30 2.74 -16.32
C ARG A 60 -3.07 2.16 -14.93
N LEU A 61 -4.13 1.79 -14.21
CA LEU A 61 -4.05 0.98 -13.00
C LEU A 61 -4.13 -0.50 -13.35
#